data_AF-A0A7C4RIC0-F1
#
_entry.id   AF-A0A7C4RIC0-F1
#
_cell.length_a   1.000
_cell.length_b   1.000
_cell.length_c   1.000
_cell.angle_alpha   90.00
_cell.angle_beta   90.00
_cell.angle_gamma   90.00
#
_symmetry.space_group_name_H-M   'P 1'
#
loop_
_entity.id
_entity.type
_entity.pdbx_description
1 polymer ?
#
loop_
_entity_poly.entity_id
_entity_poly.type
_entity_poly.pdbx_seq_one_letter_code
_entity_poly.pdbx_strand_id
1 'polypeptide(L)' 'MISQILQLIALLSVFCGLIVIYFFMAVYISIKKFGGSLERRHIYVVLGLAVLFFAIGIILNAISSFTI' A
#
# COMPACT_ATOMS: atom_id res chain seq x y z
N MET A 1 -14.57 -13.19 17.07
CA MET A 1 -15.17 -12.07 16.30
C MET A 1 -14.19 -10.92 16.11
N ILE A 2 -13.55 -10.39 17.17
CA ILE A 2 -12.58 -9.27 17.05
C ILE A 2 -11.39 -9.61 16.14
N SER A 3 -10.80 -10.82 16.25
CA SER A 3 -9.70 -11.26 15.38
C SER A 3 -10.08 -11.29 13.89
N GLN A 4 -11.28 -11.75 13.55
CA GLN A 4 -11.78 -11.78 12.17
C GLN A 4 -11.96 -10.38 11.58
N ILE A 5 -12.41 -9.41 12.40
CA ILE A 5 -12.53 -8.01 11.97
C ILE A 5 -11.13 -7.41 11.73
N LEU A 6 -10.16 -7.67 12.63
CA LEU A 6 -8.78 -7.21 12.43
C LEU A 6 -8.14 -7.82 11.18
N GLN A 7 -8.34 -9.11 10.92
CA GLN A 7 -7.84 -9.77 9.71
C GLN A 7 -8.46 -9.17 8.43
N LEU A 8 -9.76 -8.87 8.45
CA LEU A 8 -10.42 -8.21 7.32
C LEU A 8 -9.85 -6.82 7.05
N ILE A 9 -9.63 -6.02 8.09
CA ILE A 9 -9.03 -4.67 7.97
C ILE A 9 -7.58 -4.76 7.50
N ALA A 10 -6.80 -5.72 8.01
CA ALA A 10 -5.43 -5.97 7.57
C ALA A 10 -5.39 -6.30 6.07
N LEU A 11 -6.28 -7.20 5.62
CA LEU A 11 -6.41 -7.58 4.22
C LEU A 11 -6.77 -6.38 3.33
N LEU A 12 -7.79 -5.60 3.73
CA LEU A 12 -8.20 -4.37 3.03
C LEU A 12 -7.06 -3.35 2.93
N SER A 13 -6.26 -3.19 3.98
CA SER A 13 -5.12 -2.28 4.01
C SER A 13 -4.04 -2.69 3.01
N VAL A 14 -3.75 -4.00 2.94
CA VAL A 14 -2.81 -4.56 1.95
C VAL A 14 -3.31 -4.36 0.52
N PHE A 15 -4.60 -4.64 0.26
CA PHE A 15 -5.21 -4.38 -1.05
C PHE A 15 -5.16 -2.89 -1.43
N CYS A 16 -5.40 -1.99 -0.48
CA CYS A 16 -5.30 -0.56 -0.71
C CYS A 16 -3.87 -0.15 -1.12
N GLY A 17 -2.85 -0.67 -0.43
CA GLY A 17 -1.44 -0.46 -0.80
C GLY A 17 -1.11 -0.95 -2.21
N LEU A 18 -1.61 -2.12 -2.60
CA LEU A 18 -1.44 -2.66 -3.96
C LEU A 18 -2.11 -1.80 -5.03
N ILE A 19 -3.32 -1.32 -4.78
CA ILE A 19 -4.05 -0.42 -5.71
C ILE A 19 -3.26 0.88 -5.92
N VAL A 20 -2.72 1.46 -4.85
CA VAL A 20 -1.90 2.69 -4.93
C VAL A 20 -0.64 2.45 -5.77
N ILE A 21 0.08 1.34 -5.56
CA ILE A 21 1.26 0.99 -6.36
C ILE A 21 0.86 0.84 -7.84
N TYR A 22 -0.22 0.12 -8.12
CA TYR A 22 -0.65 -0.14 -9.49
C TYR A 22 -1.05 1.14 -10.23
N PHE A 23 -1.81 2.02 -9.55
CA PHE A 23 -2.17 3.34 -10.08
C PHE A 23 -0.92 4.17 -10.36
N PHE A 24 0.04 4.19 -9.44
CA PHE A 24 1.28 4.95 -9.64
C PHE A 24 2.14 4.39 -10.77
N MET A 25 2.20 3.06 -10.92
CA MET A 25 2.86 2.40 -12.05
C MET A 25 2.25 2.84 -13.39
N ALA A 26 0.91 2.89 -13.47
CA ALA A 26 0.20 3.35 -14.66
C ALA A 26 0.48 4.83 -14.97
N VAL A 27 0.52 5.68 -13.94
CA VAL A 27 0.88 7.10 -14.06
C VAL A 27 2.34 7.25 -14.53
N TYR A 28 3.27 6.49 -13.96
CA TYR A 28 4.69 6.50 -14.32
C TYR A 28 4.90 6.12 -15.80
N ILE A 29 4.25 5.04 -16.26
CA ILE A 29 4.30 4.61 -17.66
C ILE A 29 3.73 5.71 -18.57
N SER A 30 2.62 6.32 -18.17
CA SER A 30 1.99 7.40 -18.95
C SER A 30 2.91 8.62 -19.07
N ILE A 31 3.46 9.10 -17.95
CA ILE A 31 4.36 10.28 -17.95
C ILE A 31 5.60 10.01 -18.80
N LYS A 32 6.21 8.83 -18.66
CA LYS A 32 7.36 8.42 -19.48
C LYS A 32 7.01 8.39 -20.98
N LYS A 33 5.81 7.93 -21.34
CA LYS A 33 5.33 7.89 -22.74
C LYS A 33 5.16 9.27 -23.35
N PHE A 34 4.79 10.28 -22.55
CA PHE A 34 4.66 11.67 -23.00
C PHE A 34 5.96 12.49 -22.88
N GLY A 35 7.10 11.86 -22.57
CA GLY A 35 8.39 12.55 -22.41
C GLY A 35 8.48 13.40 -21.15
N GLY A 36 7.53 13.26 -20.21
CA GLY A 36 7.58 13.93 -18.93
C GLY A 36 8.61 13.30 -18.00
N SER A 37 9.13 14.09 -17.06
CA SER A 37 10.02 13.63 -16.00
C SER A 37 9.27 13.64 -14.67
N LEU A 38 9.09 12.47 -14.07
CA LEU A 38 8.67 12.37 -12.67
C LEU A 38 9.85 12.70 -11.77
N GLU A 39 9.69 13.73 -10.93
CA GLU A 39 10.69 13.99 -9.90
C GLU A 39 10.80 12.79 -8.97
N ARG A 40 12.03 12.38 -8.64
CA ARG A 40 12.31 11.25 -7.76
C ARG A 40 11.57 11.36 -6.42
N ARG A 41 11.32 12.59 -5.96
CA ARG A 41 10.55 12.88 -4.74
C ARG A 41 9.16 12.23 -4.76
N HIS A 42 8.43 12.29 -5.87
CA HIS A 42 7.08 11.70 -5.97
C HIS A 42 7.13 10.16 -5.91
N ILE A 43 8.14 9.56 -6.53
CA ILE A 43 8.35 8.11 -6.51
C ILE A 43 8.60 7.65 -5.07
N TYR A 44 9.49 8.32 -4.34
CA TYR A 44 9.79 7.98 -2.95
C TYR A 44 8.60 8.19 -2.02
N VAL A 45 7.80 9.24 -2.22
CA VAL A 45 6.58 9.49 -1.42
C VAL A 45 5.58 8.35 -1.60
N VAL A 46 5.32 7.94 -2.84
CA VAL A 46 4.33 6.88 -3.10
C VAL A 46 4.84 5.51 -2.67
N LEU A 47 6.13 5.22 -2.88
CA LEU A 47 6.75 4.00 -2.36
C LEU A 47 6.65 3.96 -0.83
N GLY A 48 6.95 5.07 -0.16
CA GLY A 48 6.84 5.19 1.30
C GLY A 48 5.42 5.01 1.82
N LEU A 49 4.43 5.58 1.12
CA LEU A 49 3.01 5.42 1.45
C LEU A 49 2.58 3.95 1.34
N ALA A 50 3.00 3.26 0.27
CA ALA A 50 2.70 1.86 0.08
C ALA A 50 3.31 0.99 1.18
N VAL A 51 4.58 1.23 1.54
CA VAL A 51 5.26 0.53 2.65
C VAL A 51 4.52 0.75 3.97
N LEU A 52 4.02 1.95 4.23
CA LEU A 52 3.20 2.25 5.41
C LEU A 52 1.92 1.41 5.46
N PHE A 53 1.16 1.32 4.37
CA PHE A 53 -0.04 0.48 4.30
C PHE A 53 0.28 -1.00 4.53
N PHE A 54 1.37 -1.51 3.95
CA PHE A 54 1.84 -2.88 4.19
C PHE A 54 2.23 -3.10 5.66
N ALA A 55 2.97 -2.17 6.27
CA ALA A 55 3.38 -2.26 7.67
C ALA A 55 2.16 -2.30 8.60
N ILE A 56 1.16 -1.44 8.36
CA ILE A 56 -0.09 -1.44 9.13
C ILE A 56 -0.82 -2.77 8.99
N GLY A 57 -0.93 -3.30 7.77
CA GLY A 57 -1.55 -4.61 7.53
C GLY A 57 -0.83 -5.74 8.28
N ILE A 58 0.50 -5.78 8.25
CA ILE A 58 1.31 -6.78 8.97
C ILE A 58 1.11 -6.64 10.49
N ILE A 59 1.15 -5.42 11.03
CA ILE A 59 0.96 -5.16 12.46
C ILE A 59 -0.43 -5.59 12.90
N LEU A 60 -1.48 -5.24 12.16
CA LEU A 60 -2.86 -5.62 12.48
C LEU A 60 -3.06 -7.14 12.42
N ASN A 61 -2.44 -7.80 11.43
CA ASN A 61 -2.49 -9.26 11.33
C ASN A 61 -1.71 -9.94 12.47
N ALA A 62 -0.55 -9.40 12.84
CA ALA A 62 0.23 -9.87 13.99
C ALA A 62 -0.56 -9.72 15.28
N ILE A 63 -1.14 -8.55 15.54
CA ILE A 63 -2.01 -8.31 16.71
C ILE A 63 -3.17 -9.32 16.72
N SER A 64 -3.83 -9.53 15.57
CA SER A 64 -4.90 -10.53 15.48
C SER A 64 -4.46 -11.95 15.84
N SER A 65 -3.18 -12.31 15.65
CA SER A 65 -2.65 -13.62 16.02
C SER A 65 -2.40 -13.76 17.52
N PHE A 66 -2.17 -12.64 18.23
CA PHE A 66 -2.00 -12.62 19.69
C PHE A 66 -3.33 -12.50 20.45
N THR A 67 -4.39 -12.01 19.81
CA THR A 67 -5.74 -11.87 20.41
C THR A 67 -6.61 -13.13 20.25
N ILE A 68 -6.00 -14.30 19.99
CA ILE A 68 -6.68 -15.60 19.95
C ILE A 68 -6.98 -16.08 21.39
#